data_AF-A0A2U0TX74-F1
#
_entry.id   AF-A0A2U0TX74-F1
#
_cell.length_a   1.000
_cell.length_b   1.000
_cell.length_c   1.000
_cell.angle_alpha   90.00
_cell.angle_beta   90.00
_cell.angle_gamma   90.00
#
_symmetry.space_group_name_H-M   'P 1'
#
loop_
_entity.id
_entity.type
_entity.pdbx_description
1 polymer ?
#
loop_
_entity_poly.entity_id
_entity_poly.type
_entity_poly.pdbx_seq_one_letter_code
_entity_poly.pdbx_strand_id
1 'polypeptide(L)' 'MERKLIYLAYQTDAWHSVETRKLVYIGENLEETIRKMVDFLSLTEEDVKQLRQWRQTSCNNRDFEVMIERQFVNDFTV' A
#
# COMPACT_ATOMS: atom_id res chain seq x y z
N MET A 1 -21.25 1.37 16.19
CA MET A 1 -19.83 0.94 16.29
C MET A 1 -19.00 1.98 15.56
N GLU A 2 -17.95 2.48 16.20
CA GLU A 2 -16.95 3.30 15.53
C GLU A 2 -16.25 2.46 14.46
N ARG A 3 -16.22 2.94 13.21
CA ARG A 3 -15.57 2.22 12.11
C ARG A 3 -14.08 2.50 12.18
N LYS A 4 -13.28 1.49 12.51
CA LYS A 4 -11.82 1.62 12.56
C LYS A 4 -11.27 1.62 11.14
N LEU A 5 -10.57 2.69 10.75
CA LEU A 5 -9.88 2.79 9.47
C LEU A 5 -8.52 2.09 9.56
N ILE A 6 -8.20 1.28 8.54
CA ILE A 6 -6.91 0.62 8.37
C ILE A 6 -6.40 0.80 6.93
N TYR A 7 -5.10 0.60 6.78
CA TYR A 7 -4.37 0.68 5.52
C TYR A 7 -3.67 -0.66 5.29
N LEU A 8 -4.07 -1.34 4.22
CA LEU A 8 -3.48 -2.61 3.80
C LEU A 8 -2.42 -2.32 2.75
N ALA A 9 -1.16 -2.58 3.07
CA ALA A 9 -0.06 -2.42 2.12
C ALA A 9 0.26 -3.76 1.45
N TYR A 10 0.27 -3.75 0.13
CA TYR A 10 0.56 -4.90 -0.71
C TYR A 10 1.82 -4.64 -1.52
N GLN A 11 2.63 -5.68 -1.65
CA GLN A 11 3.59 -5.80 -2.74
C GLN A 11 2.93 -6.59 -3.87
N THR A 12 3.15 -6.15 -5.10
CA THR A 12 2.60 -6.73 -6.34
C THR A 12 3.71 -6.91 -7.36
N ASP A 13 3.44 -7.58 -8.48
CA ASP A 13 4.32 -7.50 -9.65
C ASP A 13 4.37 -6.08 -10.24
N ALA A 14 5.16 -5.89 -11.30
CA ALA A 14 5.31 -4.59 -11.97
C ALA A 14 4.01 -4.04 -12.59
N TRP A 15 2.93 -4.84 -12.68
CA TRP A 15 1.68 -4.50 -13.37
C TRP A 15 0.49 -4.40 -12.41
N HIS A 16 0.70 -4.52 -11.10
CA HIS A 16 -0.35 -4.58 -10.08
C HIS A 16 -1.36 -5.72 -10.30
N SER A 17 -0.92 -6.83 -10.88
CA SER A 17 -1.76 -8.01 -11.15
C SER A 17 -2.38 -8.50 -9.85
N VAL A 18 -3.70 -8.66 -9.81
CA VAL A 18 -4.47 -8.88 -8.57
C VAL A 18 -4.05 -10.16 -7.85
N GLU A 19 -3.79 -11.22 -8.61
CA GLU A 19 -3.33 -12.53 -8.15
C GLU A 19 -1.93 -12.49 -7.53
N THR A 20 -1.15 -11.44 -7.79
CA THR A 20 0.21 -11.29 -7.25
C THR A 20 0.26 -10.48 -5.96
N ARG A 21 -0.89 -9.96 -5.51
CA ARG A 21 -0.98 -9.17 -4.27
C ARG A 21 -0.54 -9.99 -3.07
N LYS A 22 0.57 -9.57 -2.47
CA LYS A 22 1.08 -10.08 -1.20
C LYS A 22 0.87 -9.00 -0.16
N LEU A 23 0.01 -9.24 0.82
CA LEU A 23 -0.17 -8.34 1.96
C LEU A 23 1.10 -8.36 2.81
N VAL A 24 1.78 -7.21 2.90
CA VAL A 24 3.07 -7.09 3.60
C VAL A 24 2.96 -6.31 4.91
N TYR A 25 1.95 -5.44 5.07
CA TYR A 25 1.75 -4.66 6.29
C TYR A 25 0.30 -4.20 6.45
N ILE A 26 -0.14 -4.06 7.70
CA ILE A 26 -1.43 -3.46 8.07
C ILE A 26 -1.12 -2.30 9.01
N GLY A 27 -1.50 -1.09 8.62
CA GLY A 27 -1.32 0.11 9.44
C GLY A 27 -2.64 0.79 9.77
N GLU A 28 -2.60 1.68 10.76
CA GLU A 28 -3.75 2.49 11.18
C GLU A 28 -3.63 3.95 10.71
N ASN A 29 -2.45 4.32 10.20
CA ASN A 29 -2.13 5.64 9.67
C ASN A 29 -1.42 5.51 8.32
N LEU A 30 -1.82 6.34 7.34
CA LEU A 30 -1.26 6.28 5.98
C LEU A 30 0.23 6.64 5.95
N GLU A 31 0.64 7.75 6.58
CA GLU A 31 2.03 8.20 6.57
C GLU A 31 2.95 7.22 7.29
N GLU A 32 2.48 6.65 8.41
CA GLU A 32 3.25 5.60 9.08
C GLU A 32 3.38 4.34 8.22
N THR A 33 2.30 3.95 7.53
CA THR A 33 2.32 2.82 6.60
C THR A 33 3.31 3.06 5.47
N ILE A 34 3.31 4.25 4.87
CA ILE A 34 4.27 4.64 3.83
C ILE A 34 5.69 4.58 4.38
N ARG A 35 5.95 5.11 5.58
CA ARG A 35 7.27 5.04 6.23
C ARG A 35 7.74 3.60 6.41
N LYS A 36 6.85 2.69 6.86
CA LYS A 36 7.17 1.26 6.97
C LYS A 36 7.47 0.62 5.62
N MET A 37 6.79 1.02 4.56
CA MET A 37 7.09 0.54 3.20
C MET A 37 8.44 1.04 2.69
N VAL A 38 8.79 2.31 2.96
CA VAL A 38 10.10 2.87 2.63
C VAL A 38 11.21 2.08 3.33
N ASP A 39 11.08 1.86 4.65
CA ASP A 39 12.08 1.15 5.44
C ASP A 39 12.25 -0.31 4.99
N PHE A 40 11.13 -1.00 4.66
CA PHE A 40 11.16 -2.43 4.34
C PHE A 40 11.53 -2.74 2.88
N LEU A 41 11.10 -1.90 1.94
CA LEU A 41 11.25 -2.13 0.50
C LEU A 41 12.27 -1.20 -0.16
N SER A 42 12.95 -0.35 0.64
CA SER A 42 13.92 0.64 0.14
C SER A 42 13.34 1.53 -0.96
N LEU A 43 12.13 2.04 -0.73
CA LEU A 43 11.43 2.89 -1.70
C LEU A 43 12.11 4.26 -1.83
N THR A 44 12.02 4.84 -3.02
CA THR A 44 12.60 6.14 -3.36
C THR A 44 11.69 7.29 -2.93
N GLU A 45 12.19 8.52 -2.96
CA GLU A 45 11.36 9.70 -2.72
C GLU A 45 10.21 9.84 -3.73
N GLU A 46 10.42 9.41 -4.97
CA GLU A 46 9.38 9.45 -6.00
C GLU A 46 8.25 8.46 -5.69
N ASP A 47 8.61 7.25 -5.23
CA ASP A 47 7.64 6.26 -4.76
C ASP A 47 6.79 6.82 -3.61
N VAL A 48 7.41 7.53 -2.67
CA VAL A 48 6.70 8.16 -1.55
C VAL A 48 5.70 9.20 -2.06
N LYS A 49 6.08 10.03 -3.04
CA LYS A 49 5.15 11.00 -3.65
C LYS A 49 3.97 10.30 -4.29
N GLN A 50 4.23 9.24 -5.05
CA GLN A 50 3.18 8.46 -5.71
C GLN A 50 2.26 7.76 -4.71
N LEU A 51 2.80 7.17 -3.63
CA LEU A 51 2.00 6.56 -2.57
C LEU A 51 1.11 7.59 -1.84
N ARG A 52 1.59 8.81 -1.63
CA ARG A 52 0.76 9.88 -1.05
C ARG A 52 -0.36 10.31 -1.98
N GLN A 53 -0.08 10.41 -3.28
CA GLN A 53 -1.02 10.93 -4.27
C GLN A 53 -2.04 9.88 -4.72
N TRP A 54 -1.56 8.68 -5.04
CA TRP A 54 -2.31 7.63 -5.71
C TRP A 54 -2.51 6.38 -4.85
N ARG A 55 -1.78 6.28 -3.73
CA ARG A 55 -1.69 5.07 -2.90
C ARG A 55 -1.17 3.84 -3.67
N GLN A 56 -0.43 4.08 -4.74
CA GLN A 56 0.30 3.05 -5.44
C GLN A 56 1.55 3.65 -6.08
N THR A 57 2.58 2.86 -6.24
CA THR A 57 3.74 3.19 -7.07
C THR A 57 3.49 2.74 -8.52
N SER A 58 4.18 3.34 -9.49
CA SER A 58 4.11 2.98 -10.90
C SER A 58 5.39 3.36 -11.62
N CYS A 59 5.77 2.56 -12.61
CA CYS A 59 6.91 2.82 -13.50
C CYS A 59 8.22 2.96 -12.72
N ASN A 60 8.40 2.17 -11.66
CA ASN A 60 9.53 2.33 -10.74
C ASN A 60 10.83 1.60 -11.18
N ASN A 61 10.83 0.99 -12.38
CA ASN A 61 11.93 0.17 -12.94
C ASN A 61 12.37 -1.02 -12.06
N ARG A 62 11.51 -1.49 -11.15
CA ARG A 62 11.70 -2.72 -10.36
C ARG A 62 10.72 -3.79 -10.84
N ASP A 63 10.98 -5.03 -10.45
CA ASP A 63 10.10 -6.18 -10.76
C ASP A 63 8.82 -6.20 -9.92
N PHE A 64 8.63 -5.22 -9.03
CA PHE A 64 7.50 -5.14 -8.12
C PHE A 64 7.01 -3.70 -7.94
N GLU A 65 5.73 -3.56 -7.63
CA GLU A 65 5.10 -2.30 -7.23
C GLU A 65 4.42 -2.44 -5.87
N VAL A 66 4.13 -1.30 -5.24
CA VAL A 66 3.48 -1.22 -3.93
C VAL A 66 2.13 -0.56 -4.07
N MET A 67 1.11 -1.10 -3.40
CA MET A 67 -0.23 -0.55 -3.35
C MET A 67 -0.72 -0.48 -1.90
N ILE A 68 -1.35 0.62 -1.51
CA ILE A 68 -1.96 0.82 -0.19
C ILE A 68 -3.46 0.97 -0.36
N GLU A 69 -4.20 0.01 0.16
CA GLU A 69 -5.65 0.02 0.15
C GLU A 69 -6.20 0.57 1.46
N ARG A 70 -7.21 1.44 1.37
CA ARG A 70 -7.92 1.98 2.52
C ARG A 70 -9.14 1.11 2.81
N GLN A 71 -9.21 0.54 4.01
CA GLN A 71 -10.30 -0.35 4.42
C GLN A 71 -10.86 0.05 5.79
N PHE A 72 -12.15 -0.20 6.01
CA PHE A 72 -12.76 -0.07 7.33
C PHE A 72 -12.96 -1.46 7.92
N VAL A 73 -12.53 -1.65 9.17
CA VAL A 73 -12.71 -2.93 9.87
C VAL A 73 -14.20 -3.22 10.01
N ASN A 74 -14.58 -4.45 9.69
CA ASN A 74 -15.96 -4.93 9.68
C ASN A 74 -16.89 -4.18 8.70
N ASP A 75 -16.34 -3.49 7.70
CA ASP A 75 -17.10 -2.91 6.59
C ASP A 75 -17.32 -3.98 5.52
N PHE A 76 -18.00 -5.06 5.91
CA PHE A 76 -18.48 -6.06 4.97
C PHE A 76 -19.65 -5.42 4.20
N THR A 77 -19.36 -4.74 3.10
CA THR A 77 -20.39 -4.45 2.09
C THR A 77 -20.64 -5.74 1.33
N VAL A 78 -21.76 -6.39 1.63
CA VAL A 78 -22.35 -7.45 0.79
C VAL A 78 -22.96 -6.81 -0.45
#